data_AF-A0A1D2QMV2-F1
#
_entry.id   AF-A0A1D2QMV2-F1
#
_cell.length_a   1.000
_cell.length_b   1.000
_cell.length_c   1.000
_cell.angle_alpha   90.00
_cell.angle_beta   90.00
_cell.angle_gamma   90.00
#
_symmetry.space_group_name_H-M   'P 1'
#
loop_
_entity.id
_entity.type
_entity.pdbx_description
1 polymer ?
#
loop_
_entity_poly.entity_id
_entity_poly.type
_entity_poly.pdbx_seq_one_letter_code
_entity_poly.pdbx_strand_id
1 'polypeptide(L)'
;MGSKPNKDRQPEEKIDQQKQSPQARGREAEKRVLEDLGLKKNNKKVSTEEGNSIPDALTKNKSIEIKDCKSVSCTKQIRIQTDAAKESGRTPVLVTGKNTKVSGSTRRRFGEDNIIRRSDLGPK
;
A
#
# COMPACT_ATOMS: atom_id res chain seq x y z
N MET A 1 -16.12 35.64 54.58
CA MET A 1 -16.46 35.20 53.21
C MET A 1 -15.37 35.70 52.27
N GLY A 2 -14.65 34.81 51.60
CA GLY A 2 -13.53 35.17 50.73
C GLY A 2 -12.86 33.90 50.22
N SER A 3 -13.48 33.29 49.21
CA SER A 3 -13.04 32.02 48.61
C SER A 3 -11.62 32.14 48.04
N LYS A 4 -10.78 31.15 48.39
CA LYS A 4 -9.42 31.00 47.89
C LYS A 4 -9.41 30.76 46.37
N PRO A 5 -8.39 31.23 45.63
CA PRO A 5 -8.24 30.93 44.21
C PRO A 5 -7.90 29.44 44.03
N ASN A 6 -8.70 28.74 43.23
CA ASN A 6 -8.46 27.35 42.85
C ASN A 6 -7.28 27.31 41.85
N LYS A 7 -6.17 26.69 42.26
CA LYS A 7 -4.89 26.64 41.54
C LYS A 7 -4.66 25.35 40.75
N ASP A 8 -5.68 24.52 40.55
CA ASP A 8 -5.50 23.21 39.91
C ASP A 8 -6.36 23.05 38.66
N ARG A 9 -6.09 23.87 37.63
CA ARG A 9 -6.49 23.54 36.26
C ARG A 9 -5.23 23.25 35.46
N GLN A 10 -4.78 22.00 35.53
CA GLN A 10 -3.78 21.46 34.61
C GLN A 10 -4.33 21.63 33.18
N PRO A 11 -3.58 22.18 32.22
CA PRO A 11 -4.03 22.21 30.84
C PRO A 11 -4.10 20.77 30.33
N GLU A 12 -5.30 20.33 29.95
CA GLU A 12 -5.49 19.07 29.25
C GLU A 12 -4.61 19.07 27.99
N GLU A 13 -3.60 18.20 27.96
CA GLU A 13 -2.81 17.94 26.76
C GLU A 13 -3.76 17.49 25.65
N LYS A 14 -4.08 18.43 24.75
CA LYS A 14 -4.68 18.08 23.46
C LYS A 14 -3.64 17.24 22.73
N ILE A 15 -3.83 15.93 22.75
CA ILE A 15 -3.10 15.00 21.88
C ILE A 15 -3.50 15.37 20.45
N ASP A 16 -2.71 16.24 19.82
CA ASP A 16 -2.82 16.55 18.40
C ASP A 16 -2.49 15.26 17.65
N GLN A 17 -3.51 14.46 17.35
CA GLN A 17 -3.37 13.33 16.43
C GLN A 17 -3.01 13.90 15.07
N GLN A 18 -1.72 14.13 14.84
CA GLN A 18 -1.20 14.49 13.53
C GLN A 18 -1.62 13.41 12.55
N LYS A 19 -2.68 13.68 11.78
CA LYS A 19 -3.11 12.83 10.67
C LYS A 19 -1.96 12.79 9.67
N GLN A 20 -1.22 11.68 9.65
CA GLN A 20 -0.22 11.40 8.63
C GLN A 20 -0.84 11.60 7.24
N SER A 21 -0.08 12.20 6.31
CA SER A 21 -0.54 12.32 4.92
C SER A 21 -0.75 10.93 4.31
N PRO A 22 -1.67 10.78 3.33
CA PRO A 22 -1.89 9.49 2.66
C PRO A 22 -0.61 8.86 2.10
N GLN A 23 0.32 9.69 1.60
CA GLN A 23 1.62 9.26 1.09
C GLN A 23 2.55 8.75 2.20
N ALA A 24 2.59 9.44 3.35
CA ALA A 24 3.40 9.02 4.49
C ALA A 24 2.90 7.66 5.03
N ARG A 25 1.59 7.55 5.24
CA ARG A 25 0.94 6.31 5.64
C ARG A 25 1.21 5.17 4.64
N GLY A 26 1.11 5.45 3.34
CA GLY A 26 1.39 4.48 2.29
C GLY A 26 2.82 3.94 2.33
N ARG A 27 3.83 4.81 2.52
CA ARG A 27 5.23 4.38 2.64
C ARG A 27 5.49 3.54 3.89
N GLU A 28 4.89 3.91 5.02
CA GLU A 28 5.01 3.15 6.27
C GLU A 28 4.35 1.76 6.14
N ALA A 29 3.15 1.72 5.56
CA ALA A 29 2.44 0.48 5.29
C ALA A 29 3.21 -0.42 4.33
N GLU A 30 3.76 0.12 3.24
CA GLU A 30 4.59 -0.62 2.28
C GLU A 30 5.81 -1.24 2.97
N LYS A 31 6.57 -0.44 3.74
CA LYS A 31 7.75 -0.92 4.46
C LYS A 31 7.39 -2.09 5.38
N ARG A 32 6.35 -1.93 6.20
CA ARG A 32 5.88 -2.95 7.13
C ARG A 32 5.43 -4.23 6.41
N VAL A 33 4.69 -4.09 5.31
CA VAL A 33 4.23 -5.22 4.50
C VAL A 33 5.40 -5.99 3.88
N LEU A 34 6.41 -5.27 3.39
CA LEU A 34 7.63 -5.88 2.85
C LEU A 34 8.40 -6.65 3.92
N GLU A 35 8.57 -6.06 5.11
CA GLU A 35 9.19 -6.71 6.27
C GLU A 35 8.44 -7.97 6.68
N ASP A 36 7.11 -7.90 6.84
CA ASP A 36 6.27 -9.04 7.21
C ASP A 36 6.33 -10.19 6.20
N LEU A 37 6.50 -9.88 4.91
CA LEU A 37 6.62 -10.86 3.84
C LEU A 37 8.06 -11.36 3.62
N GLY A 38 9.05 -10.83 4.36
CA GLY A 38 10.46 -11.13 4.15
C GLY A 38 10.96 -10.70 2.76
N LEU A 39 10.34 -9.67 2.17
CA LEU A 39 10.65 -9.17 0.84
C LEU A 39 11.55 -7.94 0.91
N LYS A 40 12.59 -7.93 0.07
CA LYS A 40 13.42 -6.74 -0.11
C LYS A 40 12.75 -5.77 -1.08
N LYS A 41 12.71 -4.49 -0.70
CA LYS A 41 12.26 -3.41 -1.59
C LYS A 41 13.07 -3.40 -2.88
N ASN A 42 12.38 -3.26 -4.00
CA ASN A 42 12.96 -3.16 -5.32
C ASN A 42 13.14 -1.68 -5.73
N ASN A 43 14.28 -1.39 -6.36
CA ASN A 43 14.59 -0.08 -6.93
C ASN A 43 14.84 -0.15 -8.45
N LYS A 44 14.67 -1.32 -9.07
CA LYS A 44 14.87 -1.53 -10.51
C LYS A 44 13.55 -1.34 -11.25
N LYS A 45 13.62 -0.67 -12.40
CA LYS A 45 12.47 -0.51 -13.28
C LYS A 45 12.18 -1.81 -14.03
N VAL A 46 10.90 -2.05 -14.27
CA VAL A 46 10.39 -2.95 -15.30
C VAL A 46 9.86 -2.10 -16.45
N SER A 47 9.96 -2.64 -17.66
CA SER A 47 9.70 -1.91 -18.91
C SER A 47 8.80 -2.74 -19.81
N THR A 48 7.85 -2.07 -20.45
CA THR A 48 7.05 -2.58 -21.56
C THR A 48 7.00 -1.51 -22.66
N GLU A 49 6.35 -1.79 -23.79
CA GLU A 49 6.10 -0.78 -24.83
C GLU A 49 5.31 0.43 -24.29
N GLU A 50 4.44 0.22 -23.30
CA GLU A 50 3.64 1.29 -22.70
C GLU A 50 4.48 2.22 -21.79
N GLY A 51 5.63 1.76 -21.28
CA GLY A 51 6.60 2.57 -20.55
C GLY A 51 7.28 1.84 -19.39
N ASN A 52 7.69 2.62 -18.38
CA ASN A 52 8.46 2.12 -17.24
C ASN A 52 7.69 2.24 -15.92
N SER A 53 7.88 1.27 -15.04
CA SER A 53 7.36 1.29 -13.66
C SER A 53 8.32 0.59 -12.70
N ILE A 54 8.21 0.82 -11.39
CA ILE A 54 8.98 0.11 -10.37
C ILE A 54 7.96 -0.64 -9.50
N PRO A 55 7.95 -1.98 -9.50
CA PRO A 55 7.19 -2.74 -8.50
C PRO A 55 7.88 -2.64 -7.14
N ASP A 56 7.10 -2.70 -6.06
CA ASP A 56 7.59 -2.56 -4.68
C ASP A 56 8.59 -3.66 -4.30
N ALA A 57 8.34 -4.88 -4.78
CA ALA A 57 9.30 -5.99 -4.67
C ALA A 57 9.35 -6.82 -5.95
N LEU A 58 10.53 -7.37 -6.22
CA LEU A 58 10.79 -8.23 -7.37
C LEU A 58 11.62 -9.42 -6.92
N THR A 59 11.11 -10.61 -7.17
CA THR A 59 11.77 -11.88 -6.82
C THR A 59 12.06 -12.69 -8.08
N LYS A 60 12.59 -13.92 -7.92
CA LYS A 60 12.82 -14.83 -9.05
C LYS A 60 11.51 -15.13 -9.80
N ASN A 61 10.40 -15.30 -9.10
CA ASN A 61 9.14 -15.76 -9.66
C ASN A 61 7.95 -14.80 -9.47
N LYS A 62 8.10 -13.69 -8.75
CA LYS A 62 6.99 -12.75 -8.46
C LYS A 62 7.39 -11.29 -8.69
N SER A 63 6.44 -10.51 -9.18
CA SER A 63 6.46 -9.04 -9.23
C SER A 63 5.34 -8.53 -8.32
N ILE A 64 5.67 -7.81 -7.25
CA ILE A 64 4.74 -7.48 -6.17
C ILE A 64 4.50 -5.98 -6.10
N GLU A 65 3.23 -5.60 -6.00
CA GLU A 65 2.75 -4.23 -5.80
C GLU A 65 1.86 -4.18 -4.55
N ILE A 66 2.05 -3.16 -3.71
CA ILE A 66 1.36 -2.94 -2.43
C ILE A 66 0.53 -1.66 -2.52
N LYS A 67 -0.76 -1.77 -2.22
CA LYS A 67 -1.70 -0.63 -2.25
C LYS A 67 -2.44 -0.50 -0.92
N ASP A 68 -2.08 0.54 -0.18
CA ASP A 68 -2.80 1.00 0.99
C ASP A 68 -3.81 2.11 0.63
N CYS A 69 -4.95 1.74 0.05
CA CYS A 69 -5.95 2.71 -0.41
C CYS A 69 -7.38 2.16 -0.35
N LYS A 70 -8.38 3.04 -0.56
CA LYS A 70 -9.80 2.66 -0.63
C LYS A 70 -10.16 1.88 -1.89
N SER A 71 -9.47 2.15 -3.00
CA SER A 71 -9.72 1.48 -4.27
C SER A 71 -8.48 1.38 -5.15
N VAL A 72 -8.37 0.29 -5.90
CA VAL A 72 -7.32 0.05 -6.90
C VAL A 72 -7.97 -0.04 -8.28
N SER A 73 -7.53 0.83 -9.18
CA SER A 73 -7.96 0.88 -10.59
C SER A 73 -6.86 0.36 -11.51
N CYS A 74 -7.23 -0.02 -12.73
CA CYS A 74 -6.29 -0.53 -13.73
C CYS A 74 -5.52 0.63 -14.39
N THR A 75 -4.62 1.24 -13.62
CA THR A 75 -3.80 2.36 -14.07
C THR A 75 -2.71 1.89 -15.03
N LYS A 76 -2.06 2.85 -15.72
CA LYS A 76 -0.87 2.60 -16.55
C LYS A 76 0.21 1.83 -15.79
N GLN A 77 0.43 2.15 -14.51
CA GLN A 77 1.39 1.46 -13.65
C GLN A 77 1.05 -0.04 -13.51
N ILE A 78 -0.21 -0.36 -13.20
CA ILE A 78 -0.67 -1.75 -13.08
C ILE A 78 -0.49 -2.49 -14.40
N ARG A 79 -0.81 -1.86 -15.53
CA ARG A 79 -0.64 -2.48 -16.85
C ARG A 79 0.82 -2.84 -17.12
N ILE A 80 1.72 -1.85 -17.02
CA ILE A 80 3.16 -2.05 -17.21
C ILE A 80 3.70 -3.17 -16.32
N GLN A 81 3.38 -3.14 -15.02
CA GLN A 81 3.92 -4.12 -14.08
C GLN A 81 3.37 -5.54 -14.31
N THR A 82 2.09 -5.68 -14.63
CA THR A 82 1.48 -6.99 -14.88
C THR A 82 1.90 -7.59 -16.22
N ASP A 83 2.08 -6.77 -17.25
CA ASP A 83 2.54 -7.21 -18.55
C ASP A 83 4.03 -7.58 -18.51
N ALA A 84 4.87 -6.72 -17.90
CA ALA A 84 6.30 -7.05 -17.69
C ALA A 84 6.52 -8.28 -16.81
N ALA A 85 5.65 -8.53 -15.81
CA ALA A 85 5.71 -9.75 -15.02
C ALA A 85 5.49 -10.99 -15.90
N LYS A 86 4.44 -10.98 -16.73
CA LYS A 86 4.12 -12.09 -17.64
C LYS A 86 5.21 -12.33 -18.67
N GLU A 87 5.69 -11.27 -19.33
CA GLU A 87 6.79 -11.35 -20.32
C GLU A 87 8.07 -11.95 -19.73
N SER A 88 8.30 -11.69 -18.45
CA SER A 88 9.50 -12.18 -17.74
C SER A 88 9.29 -13.49 -16.98
N GLY A 89 8.16 -14.17 -17.18
CA GLY A 89 7.85 -15.45 -16.53
C GLY A 89 7.59 -15.34 -15.02
N ARG A 90 7.22 -14.15 -14.52
CA ARG A 90 6.87 -13.90 -13.11
C ARG A 90 5.36 -13.81 -12.94
N THR A 91 4.88 -14.21 -11.77
CA THR A 91 3.51 -13.99 -11.33
C THR A 91 3.36 -12.55 -10.80
N PRO A 92 2.48 -11.71 -11.37
CA PRO A 92 2.13 -10.44 -10.77
C PRO A 92 1.29 -10.67 -9.50
N VAL A 93 1.62 -9.99 -8.40
CA VAL A 93 0.91 -10.11 -7.11
C VAL A 93 0.52 -8.71 -6.62
N LEU A 94 -0.75 -8.55 -6.24
CA LEU A 94 -1.26 -7.33 -5.61
C LEU A 94 -1.51 -7.59 -4.12
N VAL A 95 -0.92 -6.79 -3.25
CA VAL A 95 -1.21 -6.78 -1.81
C VAL A 95 -2.05 -5.56 -1.49
N THR A 96 -3.24 -5.75 -0.91
CA THR A 96 -4.14 -4.64 -0.58
C THR A 96 -5.04 -4.94 0.60
N GLY A 97 -5.86 -3.98 1.03
CA GLY A 97 -6.79 -4.12 2.14
C GLY A 97 -7.91 -5.12 1.89
N LYS A 98 -8.40 -5.77 2.96
CA LYS A 98 -9.62 -6.61 2.93
C LYS A 98 -10.81 -5.85 2.35
N ASN A 99 -10.98 -4.60 2.77
CA ASN A 99 -12.09 -3.75 2.34
C ASN A 99 -11.73 -2.83 1.16
N THR A 100 -10.53 -2.95 0.58
CA THR A 100 -10.13 -2.17 -0.60
C THR A 100 -10.92 -2.65 -1.83
N LYS A 101 -11.53 -1.71 -2.56
CA LYS A 101 -12.27 -2.02 -3.79
C LYS A 101 -11.30 -2.16 -4.96
N VAL A 102 -11.14 -3.36 -5.49
CA VAL A 102 -10.29 -3.62 -6.67
C VAL A 102 -11.16 -3.67 -7.92
N SER A 103 -10.87 -2.88 -8.96
CA SER A 103 -11.68 -2.87 -10.19
C SER A 103 -11.61 -4.22 -10.91
N GLY A 104 -12.67 -4.60 -11.65
CA GLY A 104 -12.69 -5.87 -12.39
C GLY A 104 -11.55 -6.01 -13.39
N SER A 105 -11.19 -4.92 -14.07
CA SER A 105 -10.02 -4.87 -14.97
C SER A 105 -8.70 -5.13 -14.26
N THR A 106 -8.53 -4.60 -13.04
CA THR A 106 -7.35 -4.88 -12.20
C THR A 106 -7.34 -6.34 -11.78
N ARG A 107 -8.48 -6.89 -11.33
CA ARG A 107 -8.56 -8.30 -10.92
C ARG A 107 -8.21 -9.26 -12.05
N ARG A 108 -8.66 -8.99 -13.28
CA ARG A 108 -8.27 -9.79 -14.46
C ARG A 108 -6.77 -9.75 -14.77
N ARG A 109 -6.09 -8.63 -14.49
CA ARG A 109 -4.65 -8.49 -14.76
C ARG A 109 -3.80 -9.32 -13.81
N PHE A 110 -4.15 -9.34 -12.52
CA PHE A 110 -3.45 -10.13 -11.50
C PHE A 110 -3.92 -11.59 -11.46
N GLY A 111 -5.22 -11.85 -11.65
CA GLY A 111 -5.89 -13.09 -11.25
C GLY A 111 -6.33 -13.01 -9.78
N GLU A 112 -7.52 -13.53 -9.46
CA GLU A 112 -8.09 -13.44 -8.10
C GLU A 112 -7.16 -14.09 -7.06
N ASP A 113 -6.53 -15.22 -7.40
CA ASP A 113 -5.60 -15.95 -6.51
C ASP A 113 -4.29 -15.19 -6.21
N ASN A 114 -3.97 -14.17 -7.01
CA ASN A 114 -2.77 -13.35 -6.83
C ASN A 114 -3.05 -12.01 -6.14
N ILE A 115 -4.25 -11.83 -5.57
CA ILE A 115 -4.62 -10.66 -4.78
C ILE A 115 -4.62 -11.04 -3.30
N ILE A 116 -3.57 -10.63 -2.59
CA ILE A 116 -3.43 -10.86 -1.15
C ILE A 116 -4.18 -9.76 -0.40
N ARG A 117 -5.13 -10.16 0.46
CA ARG A 117 -5.99 -9.27 1.26
C ARG A 117 -5.53 -9.21 2.72
N ARG A 118 -5.07 -8.05 3.16
CA ARG A 118 -4.62 -7.81 4.55
C ARG A 118 -5.62 -6.96 5.33
N SER A 119 -5.79 -7.25 6.62
CA SER A 119 -6.69 -6.50 7.52
C SER A 119 -6.14 -5.16 8.00
N ASP A 120 -4.85 -4.93 7.77
CA ASP A 120 -4.09 -3.77 8.25
C ASP A 120 -3.77 -2.77 7.12
N LEU A 121 -4.37 -2.96 5.94
CA LEU A 121 -4.28 -2.06 4.79
C LEU A 121 -5.68 -1.59 4.39
N GLY A 122 -5.72 -0.42 3.76
CA GLY A 122 -6.95 0.15 3.22
C GLY A 122 -7.91 0.64 4.31
N PRO A 123 -9.20 0.82 3.98
CA PRO A 123 -10.20 1.19 4.97
C PRO A 123 -10.43 0.04 5.96
N LYS A 124 -10.55 0.38 7.25
CA LYS A 124 -10.94 -0.54 8.31
C LYS A 124 -12.45 -0.75 8.30
#